data_AF-A0A9X2A1W6-F1
#
_entry.id   AF-A0A9X2A1W6-F1
#
_cell.length_a   1.000
_cell.length_b   1.000
_cell.length_c   1.000
_cell.angle_alpha   90.00
_cell.angle_beta   90.00
_cell.angle_gamma   90.00
#
_symmetry.space_group_name_H-M   'P 1'
#
loop_
_entity.id
_entity.type
_entity.pdbx_description
1 polymer ?
#
loop_
_entity_poly.entity_id
_entity_poly.type
_entity_poly.pdbx_seq_one_letter_code
_entity_poly.pdbx_strand_id
1 'polypeptide(L)'
;MRVDKVPLLIGILFALFSTNKINAQSFTVINAGISGNTTLDVLKRLNRDVIAPKPDLVILMIGTNDLLNTKKSMSYHDFENNLNEIVNLLGMRNIKMLLVSPPPVDEYYLYKRHDKNKFFQKPNTLLMRASQFMNSLARNEQIRFCDVYTLFSKREIPKHNQDLYIRNKKNSNAEDGVHPTSLGYQLIAEAIFNHLNSDDWLLSDSKILCLGDSITYGKYMIGQGTTKGNTYPAFLQRLFDQKIINSQ
;
A
#
# COMPACT_ATOMS: atom_id res chain seq x y z
N MET A 1 -7.69 -16.60 -86.88
CA MET A 1 -8.21 -16.05 -85.61
C MET A 1 -8.08 -17.11 -84.53
N ARG A 2 -7.00 -17.04 -83.73
CA ARG A 2 -6.86 -17.79 -82.48
C ARG A 2 -7.58 -16.98 -81.40
N VAL A 3 -8.46 -17.62 -80.63
CA VAL A 3 -9.01 -17.05 -79.41
C VAL A 3 -8.36 -17.81 -78.27
N ASP A 4 -7.45 -17.14 -77.58
CA ASP A 4 -6.67 -17.70 -76.48
C ASP A 4 -7.55 -17.85 -75.23
N LYS A 5 -7.31 -18.95 -74.51
CA LYS A 5 -7.92 -19.28 -73.22
C LYS A 5 -7.37 -18.35 -72.14
N VAL A 6 -8.24 -17.71 -71.36
CA VAL A 6 -7.86 -17.05 -70.10
C VAL A 6 -8.24 -17.98 -68.94
N PRO A 7 -7.30 -18.42 -68.09
CA PRO A 7 -7.65 -19.14 -66.87
C PRO A 7 -8.04 -18.14 -65.77
N LEU A 8 -9.19 -18.39 -65.14
CA LEU A 8 -9.73 -17.63 -64.02
C LEU A 8 -8.92 -17.98 -62.75
N LEU A 9 -8.02 -17.10 -62.32
CA LEU A 9 -7.37 -17.18 -61.01
C LEU A 9 -8.37 -16.70 -59.94
N ILE A 10 -9.02 -17.62 -59.25
CA ILE A 10 -9.77 -17.31 -58.02
C ILE A 10 -8.76 -17.31 -56.87
N GLY A 11 -8.30 -16.11 -56.51
CA GLY A 11 -7.49 -15.88 -55.31
C GLY A 11 -8.32 -16.07 -54.05
N ILE A 12 -7.92 -17.02 -53.20
CA ILE A 12 -8.47 -17.21 -51.86
C ILE A 12 -8.02 -16.02 -51.01
N LEU A 13 -8.97 -15.14 -50.68
CA LEU A 13 -8.77 -14.05 -49.73
C LEU A 13 -8.71 -14.64 -48.32
N PHE A 14 -7.51 -14.89 -47.80
CA PHE A 14 -7.32 -15.15 -46.37
C PHE A 14 -7.58 -13.83 -45.62
N ALA A 15 -8.78 -13.69 -45.08
CA ALA A 15 -9.06 -12.68 -44.07
C ALA A 15 -8.27 -13.03 -42.80
N LEU A 16 -7.14 -12.35 -42.60
CA LEU A 16 -6.47 -12.29 -41.31
C LEU A 16 -7.42 -11.63 -40.32
N PHE A 17 -8.17 -12.44 -39.56
CA PHE A 17 -8.78 -11.98 -38.33
C PHE A 17 -7.64 -11.64 -37.37
N SER A 18 -7.22 -10.36 -37.36
CA SER A 18 -6.54 -9.79 -36.21
C SER A 18 -7.50 -9.95 -35.03
N THR A 19 -7.25 -10.94 -34.18
CA THR A 19 -7.85 -10.96 -32.85
C THR A 19 -7.30 -9.72 -32.16
N ASN A 20 -8.02 -8.61 -32.24
CA ASN A 20 -7.86 -7.54 -31.28
C ASN A 20 -8.16 -8.19 -29.92
N LYS A 21 -7.10 -8.63 -29.23
CA LYS A 21 -7.15 -8.82 -27.79
C LYS A 21 -7.56 -7.46 -27.28
N ILE A 22 -8.85 -7.29 -26.99
CA ILE A 22 -9.30 -6.22 -26.12
C ILE A 22 -8.54 -6.49 -24.83
N ASN A 23 -7.44 -5.76 -24.63
CA ASN A 23 -6.63 -5.89 -23.43
C ASN A 23 -7.53 -5.33 -22.33
N ALA A 24 -8.21 -6.22 -21.60
CA ALA A 24 -9.12 -5.82 -20.55
C ALA A 24 -8.28 -5.13 -19.48
N GLN A 25 -8.42 -3.81 -19.40
CA GLN A 25 -7.80 -3.00 -18.37
C GLN A 25 -8.22 -3.59 -17.01
N SER A 26 -7.25 -4.00 -16.20
CA SER A 26 -7.48 -4.61 -14.90
C SER A 26 -6.28 -4.42 -13.98
N PHE A 27 -6.39 -3.49 -13.02
CA PHE A 27 -5.41 -3.41 -11.94
C PHE A 27 -5.65 -4.56 -10.96
N THR A 28 -4.57 -5.20 -10.52
CA THR A 28 -4.64 -6.26 -9.50
C THR A 28 -3.95 -5.81 -8.23
N VAL A 29 -4.71 -5.58 -7.16
CA VAL A 29 -4.17 -5.31 -5.83
C VAL A 29 -3.95 -6.62 -5.07
N ILE A 30 -2.83 -6.72 -4.35
CA ILE A 30 -2.48 -7.86 -3.50
C ILE A 30 -2.22 -7.36 -2.08
N ASN A 31 -2.85 -7.99 -1.08
CA ASN A 31 -2.57 -7.69 0.32
C ASN A 31 -1.47 -8.63 0.85
N ALA A 32 -0.31 -8.07 1.16
CA ALA A 32 0.82 -8.75 1.79
C ALA A 32 1.15 -8.17 3.17
N GLY A 33 0.14 -7.68 3.89
CA GLY A 33 0.27 -7.26 5.28
C GLY A 33 0.32 -8.44 6.25
N ILE A 34 1.13 -8.35 7.30
CA ILE A 34 1.17 -9.36 8.36
C ILE A 34 1.17 -8.68 9.72
N SER A 35 0.19 -9.05 10.55
CA SER A 35 0.01 -8.43 11.88
C SER A 35 1.25 -8.58 12.76
N GLY A 36 1.72 -7.47 13.31
CA GLY A 36 2.86 -7.44 14.23
C GLY A 36 4.22 -7.58 13.57
N ASN A 37 4.32 -7.51 12.25
CA ASN A 37 5.61 -7.44 11.55
C ASN A 37 6.30 -6.10 11.78
N THR A 38 7.61 -6.17 11.87
CA THR A 38 8.55 -5.03 11.80
C THR A 38 9.21 -4.95 10.42
N THR A 39 10.04 -3.94 10.18
CA THR A 39 10.91 -3.86 9.00
C THR A 39 11.82 -5.08 8.86
N LEU A 40 12.38 -5.58 9.96
CA LEU A 40 13.18 -6.81 9.97
C LEU A 40 12.38 -8.04 9.51
N ASP A 41 11.12 -8.16 9.91
CA ASP A 41 10.25 -9.24 9.46
C ASP A 41 9.94 -9.12 7.96
N VAL A 42 9.76 -7.88 7.46
CA VAL A 42 9.59 -7.60 6.03
C VAL A 42 10.83 -8.04 5.22
N LEU A 43 12.04 -7.71 5.68
CA LEU A 43 13.28 -8.16 5.04
C LEU A 43 13.33 -9.69 4.88
N LYS A 44 12.99 -10.43 5.96
CA LYS A 44 13.00 -11.90 5.96
C LYS A 44 12.02 -12.52 4.97
N ARG A 45 10.93 -11.84 4.65
CA ARG A 45 9.87 -12.34 3.74
C ARG A 45 9.88 -11.69 2.36
N LEU A 46 10.81 -10.77 2.10
CA LEU A 46 10.84 -9.98 0.86
C LEU A 46 10.90 -10.87 -0.39
N ASN A 47 11.66 -11.97 -0.31
CA ASN A 47 11.74 -12.90 -1.42
C ASN A 47 10.40 -13.57 -1.74
N ARG A 48 9.72 -14.08 -0.71
CA ARG A 48 8.43 -14.76 -0.85
C ARG A 48 7.34 -13.82 -1.33
N ASP A 49 7.27 -12.63 -0.75
CA ASP A 49 6.12 -11.75 -0.93
C ASP A 49 6.29 -10.78 -2.08
N VAL A 50 7.52 -10.44 -2.48
CA VAL A 50 7.76 -9.40 -3.48
C VAL A 50 8.62 -9.88 -4.65
N ILE A 51 9.81 -10.41 -4.36
CA ILE A 51 10.78 -10.71 -5.43
C ILE A 51 10.29 -11.86 -6.32
N ALA A 52 9.76 -12.94 -5.73
CA ALA A 52 9.22 -14.05 -6.50
C ALA A 52 7.91 -13.70 -7.24
N PRO A 53 6.94 -13.00 -6.64
CA PRO A 53 5.71 -12.59 -7.33
C PRO A 53 5.89 -11.50 -8.40
N LYS A 54 6.98 -10.71 -8.33
CA LYS A 54 7.33 -9.64 -9.29
C LYS A 54 6.17 -8.66 -9.56
N PRO A 55 5.68 -7.94 -8.54
CA PRO A 55 4.67 -6.90 -8.75
C PRO A 55 5.28 -5.72 -9.52
N ASP A 56 4.45 -4.97 -10.24
CA ASP A 56 4.84 -3.75 -10.94
C ASP A 56 5.05 -2.58 -9.97
N LEU A 57 4.33 -2.59 -8.85
CA LEU A 57 4.41 -1.60 -7.78
C LEU A 57 4.34 -2.26 -6.41
N VAL A 58 5.20 -1.82 -5.49
CA VAL A 58 5.09 -2.08 -4.06
C VAL A 58 4.65 -0.82 -3.32
N ILE A 59 3.55 -0.91 -2.60
CA ILE A 59 3.11 0.09 -1.61
C ILE A 59 3.60 -0.39 -0.25
N LEU A 60 4.55 0.32 0.36
CA LEU A 60 5.16 -0.05 1.62
C LEU A 60 4.68 0.84 2.76
N MET A 61 3.90 0.27 3.69
CA MET A 61 3.54 0.91 4.96
C MET A 61 3.99 0.03 6.13
N ILE A 62 5.08 0.43 6.79
CA ILE A 62 5.72 -0.33 7.87
C ILE A 62 6.35 0.65 8.88
N GLY A 63 6.66 0.18 10.09
CA GLY A 63 7.32 0.99 11.11
C GLY A 63 6.52 1.14 12.41
N THR A 64 5.22 0.86 12.41
CA THR A 64 4.39 0.97 13.63
C THR A 64 4.91 0.05 14.73
N ASN A 65 5.20 -1.21 14.42
CA ASN A 65 5.68 -2.16 15.42
C ASN A 65 7.14 -1.92 15.82
N ASP A 66 7.97 -1.49 14.86
CA ASP A 66 9.37 -1.14 15.09
C ASP A 66 9.50 -0.08 16.18
N LEU A 67 8.60 0.91 16.15
CA LEU A 67 8.67 2.10 17.00
C LEU A 67 7.75 2.01 18.22
N LEU A 68 6.58 1.36 18.10
CA LEU A 68 5.51 1.47 19.11
C LEU A 68 5.19 0.16 19.84
N ASN A 69 5.65 -0.99 19.36
CA ASN A 69 5.36 -2.27 20.01
C ASN A 69 6.48 -2.63 20.98
N THR A 70 6.33 -2.30 22.27
CA THR A 70 7.36 -2.53 23.30
C THR A 70 7.81 -3.99 23.52
N LYS A 71 7.19 -4.97 22.86
CA LYS A 71 7.62 -6.38 22.86
C LYS A 71 8.51 -6.75 21.65
N LYS A 72 8.53 -5.90 20.62
CA LYS A 72 9.22 -6.11 19.34
C LYS A 72 9.99 -4.88 18.84
N SER A 73 9.92 -3.78 19.59
CA SER A 73 10.49 -2.51 19.20
C SER A 73 12.00 -2.62 19.05
N MET A 74 12.54 -1.88 18.09
CA MET A 74 13.97 -1.80 17.82
C MET A 74 14.45 -0.36 18.01
N SER A 75 15.76 -0.16 17.91
CA SER A 75 16.27 1.21 17.90
C SER A 75 15.77 1.96 16.66
N TYR A 76 15.69 3.28 16.75
CA TYR A 76 15.32 4.10 15.60
C TYR A 76 16.32 3.93 14.44
N HIS A 77 17.60 3.74 14.76
CA HIS A 77 18.66 3.48 13.78
C HIS A 77 18.46 2.14 13.06
N ASP A 78 18.07 1.08 13.76
CA ASP A 78 17.78 -0.22 13.14
C ASP A 78 16.58 -0.13 12.20
N PHE A 79 15.54 0.63 12.58
CA PHE A 79 14.41 0.91 11.70
C PHE A 79 14.85 1.61 10.40
N GLU A 80 15.69 2.65 10.51
CA GLU A 80 16.24 3.37 9.35
C GLU A 80 17.06 2.43 8.45
N ASN A 81 17.98 1.66 9.04
CA ASN A 81 18.84 0.74 8.31
C ASN A 81 18.02 -0.33 7.58
N ASN A 82 17.05 -0.94 8.26
CA ASN A 82 16.21 -1.96 7.63
C ASN A 82 15.36 -1.38 6.51
N LEU A 83 14.84 -0.15 6.66
CA LEU A 83 14.03 0.47 5.63
C LEU A 83 14.87 0.85 4.39
N ASN A 84 16.08 1.39 4.59
CA ASN A 84 17.05 1.61 3.52
C ASN A 84 17.33 0.30 2.77
N GLU A 85 17.58 -0.79 3.50
CA GLU A 85 17.88 -2.10 2.90
C GLU A 85 16.70 -2.63 2.08
N ILE A 86 15.46 -2.51 2.57
CA ILE A 86 14.26 -2.89 1.80
C ILE A 86 14.19 -2.10 0.51
N VAL A 87 14.35 -0.77 0.59
CA VAL A 87 14.29 0.12 -0.58
C VAL A 87 15.38 -0.22 -1.59
N ASN A 88 16.62 -0.41 -1.14
CA ASN A 88 17.75 -0.78 -1.99
C ASN A 88 17.51 -2.11 -2.71
N LEU A 89 17.07 -3.15 -1.99
CA LEU A 89 16.82 -4.47 -2.58
C LEU A 89 15.71 -4.44 -3.64
N LEU A 90 14.67 -3.65 -3.44
CA LEU A 90 13.59 -3.49 -4.42
C LEU A 90 14.03 -2.62 -5.61
N GLY A 91 14.78 -1.54 -5.34
CA GLY A 91 15.35 -0.65 -6.35
C GLY A 91 16.30 -1.37 -7.31
N MET A 92 17.20 -2.21 -6.80
CA MET A 92 18.12 -3.05 -7.60
C MET A 92 17.38 -4.01 -8.55
N ARG A 93 16.09 -4.25 -8.33
CA ARG A 93 15.24 -5.13 -9.15
C ARG A 93 14.28 -4.33 -10.05
N ASN A 94 14.43 -3.01 -10.11
CA ASN A 94 13.59 -2.10 -10.88
C ASN A 94 12.10 -2.20 -10.51
N ILE A 95 11.79 -2.54 -9.25
CA ILE A 95 10.41 -2.57 -8.75
C ILE A 95 10.01 -1.15 -8.35
N LYS A 96 8.93 -0.62 -8.93
CA LYS A 96 8.43 0.70 -8.52
C LYS A 96 7.95 0.64 -7.08
N MET A 97 8.13 1.74 -6.35
CA MET A 97 7.76 1.82 -4.94
C MET A 97 6.92 3.07 -4.66
N LEU A 98 5.97 2.93 -3.75
CA LEU A 98 5.32 4.03 -3.04
C LEU A 98 5.54 3.80 -1.55
N LEU A 99 6.32 4.67 -0.92
CA LEU A 99 6.45 4.68 0.54
C LEU A 99 5.23 5.38 1.15
N VAL A 100 4.66 4.82 2.21
CA VAL A 100 3.51 5.37 2.92
C VAL A 100 3.82 5.44 4.40
N SER A 101 3.78 6.64 5.00
CA SER A 101 4.04 6.79 6.43
C SER A 101 2.91 6.15 7.26
N PRO A 102 3.21 5.53 8.43
CA PRO A 102 2.16 5.09 9.34
C PRO A 102 1.33 6.27 9.87
N PRO A 103 0.02 6.10 10.10
CA PRO A 103 -0.79 7.15 10.70
C PRO A 103 -0.40 7.39 12.18
N PRO A 104 -0.68 8.58 12.74
CA PRO A 104 -0.57 8.82 14.17
C PRO A 104 -1.49 7.91 14.99
N VAL A 105 -1.17 7.77 16.27
CA VAL A 105 -1.88 6.92 17.24
C VAL A 105 -2.47 7.73 18.40
N ASP A 106 -3.48 7.17 19.06
CA ASP A 106 -3.98 7.68 20.33
C ASP A 106 -3.02 7.22 21.44
N GLU A 107 -2.14 8.12 21.87
CA GLU A 107 -1.10 7.81 22.87
C GLU A 107 -1.71 7.35 24.20
N TYR A 108 -2.89 7.86 24.57
CA TYR A 108 -3.55 7.43 25.81
C TYR A 108 -3.87 5.94 25.77
N TYR A 109 -4.45 5.46 24.66
CA TYR A 109 -4.74 4.04 24.51
C TYR A 109 -3.50 3.20 24.23
N LEU A 110 -2.50 3.74 23.54
CA LEU A 110 -1.23 3.04 23.38
C LEU A 110 -0.58 2.75 24.74
N TYR A 111 -0.54 3.74 25.65
CA TYR A 111 0.07 3.55 26.98
C TYR A 111 -0.74 2.64 27.92
N LYS A 112 -2.03 2.39 27.65
CA LYS A 112 -2.76 1.32 28.36
C LYS A 112 -2.30 -0.08 27.98
N ARG A 113 -1.72 -0.23 26.80
CA ARG A 113 -1.33 -1.51 26.20
C ARG A 113 0.17 -1.76 26.26
N HIS A 114 0.95 -0.69 26.38
CA HIS A 114 2.40 -0.69 26.38
C HIS A 114 2.93 0.15 27.53
N ASP A 115 3.95 -0.36 28.21
CA ASP A 115 4.63 0.37 29.29
C ASP A 115 5.21 1.69 28.79
N LYS A 116 4.65 2.80 29.29
CA LYS A 116 5.08 4.16 28.97
C LYS A 116 6.56 4.41 29.25
N ASN A 117 7.13 3.76 30.26
CA ASN A 117 8.53 3.97 30.65
C ASN A 117 9.54 3.38 29.65
N LYS A 118 9.07 2.54 28.71
CA LYS A 118 9.89 2.02 27.62
C LYS A 118 10.01 2.98 26.43
N PHE A 119 9.32 4.12 26.49
CA PHE A 119 9.36 5.14 25.45
C PHE A 119 10.25 6.32 25.87
N PHE A 120 11.38 6.50 25.19
CA PHE A 120 12.25 7.66 25.40
C PHE A 120 11.71 8.95 24.76
N GLN A 121 10.83 8.81 23.78
CA GLN A 121 10.13 9.90 23.09
C GLN A 121 8.65 9.54 22.97
N LYS A 122 7.79 10.55 22.85
CA LYS A 122 6.36 10.31 22.62
C LYS A 122 6.15 9.48 21.33
N PRO A 123 5.22 8.51 21.32
CA PRO A 123 4.87 7.70 20.16
C PRO A 123 4.66 8.50 18.87
N ASN A 124 3.86 9.58 18.91
CA ASN A 124 3.63 10.37 17.71
C ASN A 124 4.85 11.20 17.30
N THR A 125 5.75 11.56 18.22
CA THR A 125 7.05 12.14 17.86
C THR A 125 7.92 11.14 17.09
N LEU A 126 7.92 9.85 17.49
CA LEU A 126 8.63 8.79 16.76
C LEU A 126 8.05 8.58 15.36
N LEU A 127 6.72 8.50 15.24
CA LEU A 127 6.06 8.32 13.94
C LEU A 127 6.22 9.54 13.01
N MET A 128 6.18 10.77 13.56
CA MET A 128 6.48 11.98 12.80
C MET A 128 7.89 11.93 12.22
N ARG A 129 8.89 11.58 13.04
CA ARG A 129 10.27 11.44 12.58
C ARG A 129 10.39 10.35 11.52
N ALA A 130 9.71 9.22 11.70
CA ALA A 130 9.69 8.15 10.71
C ALA A 130 9.11 8.64 9.37
N SER A 131 8.01 9.39 9.39
CA SER A 131 7.45 10.03 8.19
C SER A 131 8.47 10.98 7.51
N GLN A 132 9.16 11.82 8.28
CA GLN A 132 10.19 12.72 7.77
C GLN A 132 11.37 11.97 7.14
N PHE A 133 11.84 10.90 7.79
CA PHE A 133 12.89 10.03 7.26
C PHE A 133 12.44 9.36 5.96
N MET A 134 11.24 8.77 5.93
CA MET A 134 10.67 8.12 4.74
C MET A 134 10.54 9.10 3.56
N ASN A 135 10.16 10.35 3.81
CA ASN A 135 10.12 11.39 2.78
C ASN A 135 11.52 11.71 2.24
N SER A 136 12.52 11.87 3.12
CA SER A 136 13.90 12.11 2.71
C SER A 136 14.47 10.94 1.91
N LEU A 137 14.23 9.71 2.36
CA LEU A 137 14.62 8.49 1.66
C LEU A 137 13.98 8.43 0.27
N ALA A 138 12.67 8.67 0.19
CA ALA A 138 11.96 8.67 -1.09
C ALA A 138 12.51 9.73 -2.06
N ARG A 139 12.88 10.92 -1.58
CA ARG A 139 13.51 11.95 -2.43
C ARG A 139 14.88 11.53 -2.93
N ASN A 140 15.71 10.97 -2.06
CA ASN A 140 17.06 10.55 -2.40
C ASN A 140 17.06 9.44 -3.44
N GLU A 141 16.14 8.48 -3.29
CA GLU A 141 16.02 7.31 -4.18
C GLU A 141 15.05 7.54 -5.36
N GLN A 142 14.52 8.76 -5.51
CA GLN A 142 13.56 9.14 -6.56
C GLN A 142 12.28 8.27 -6.58
N ILE A 143 11.78 7.92 -5.39
CA ILE A 143 10.59 7.12 -5.14
C ILE A 143 9.41 8.03 -4.79
N ARG A 144 8.16 7.62 -5.09
CA ARG A 144 6.97 8.35 -4.63
C ARG A 144 6.75 8.14 -3.12
N PHE A 145 6.26 9.17 -2.44
CA PHE A 145 5.92 9.13 -1.01
C PHE A 145 4.51 9.66 -0.75
N CYS A 146 3.73 8.95 0.06
CA CYS A 146 2.39 9.35 0.52
C CYS A 146 2.43 9.59 2.03
N ASP A 147 2.30 10.86 2.43
CA ASP A 147 2.40 11.27 3.83
C ASP A 147 1.07 11.16 4.58
N VAL A 148 0.67 9.93 4.89
CA VAL A 148 -0.53 9.62 5.68
C VAL A 148 -0.42 10.19 7.10
N TYR A 149 0.77 10.19 7.70
CA TYR A 149 0.98 10.80 9.02
C TYR A 149 0.53 12.27 9.05
N THR A 150 1.03 13.07 8.10
CA THR A 150 0.68 14.51 8.00
C THR A 150 -0.78 14.70 7.61
N LEU A 151 -1.32 13.86 6.70
CA LEU A 151 -2.75 13.90 6.32
C LEU A 151 -3.66 13.76 7.56
N PHE A 152 -3.39 12.79 8.41
CA PHE A 152 -4.17 12.53 9.63
C PHE A 152 -3.93 13.64 10.66
N SER A 153 -2.68 14.04 10.88
CA SER A 153 -2.33 15.08 11.85
C SER A 153 -2.98 16.43 11.53
N LYS A 154 -3.02 16.83 10.24
CA LYS A 154 -3.69 18.07 9.80
C LYS A 154 -5.20 18.06 10.01
N ARG A 155 -5.80 16.88 10.10
CA ARG A 155 -7.22 16.69 10.44
C ARG A 155 -7.45 16.46 11.92
N GLU A 156 -6.39 16.60 12.73
CA GLU A 156 -6.40 16.34 14.16
C GLU A 156 -6.89 14.92 14.46
N ILE A 157 -6.41 13.93 13.71
CA ILE A 157 -6.72 12.51 13.92
C ILE A 157 -5.46 11.84 14.49
N PRO A 158 -5.57 11.01 15.54
CA PRO A 158 -6.79 10.75 16.32
C PRO A 158 -7.10 11.88 17.33
N LYS A 159 -8.39 12.05 17.62
CA LYS A 159 -8.87 12.78 18.81
C LYS A 159 -9.47 11.76 19.76
N HIS A 160 -8.85 11.63 20.93
CA HIS A 160 -9.23 10.64 21.94
C HIS A 160 -10.75 10.58 22.15
N ASN A 161 -11.35 9.44 21.79
CA ASN A 161 -12.79 9.17 21.88
C ASN A 161 -13.71 10.20 21.20
N GLN A 162 -13.25 10.84 20.14
CA GLN A 162 -14.04 11.83 19.38
C GLN A 162 -13.95 11.61 17.87
N ASP A 163 -12.83 11.09 17.36
CA ASP A 163 -12.71 10.79 15.94
C ASP A 163 -13.35 9.44 15.55
N LEU A 164 -13.63 9.31 14.25
CA LEU A 164 -14.24 8.12 13.64
C LEU A 164 -13.22 7.27 12.86
N TYR A 165 -11.95 7.66 12.81
CA TYR A 165 -10.96 7.15 11.87
C TYR A 165 -10.00 6.14 12.51
N ILE A 166 -9.63 6.32 13.77
CA ILE A 166 -8.82 5.38 14.54
C ILE A 166 -9.71 4.71 15.59
N ARG A 167 -9.56 3.39 15.75
CA ARG A 167 -10.39 2.59 16.65
C ARG A 167 -10.22 3.07 18.10
N ASN A 168 -11.33 3.46 18.70
CA ASN A 168 -11.43 3.91 20.08
C ASN A 168 -12.67 3.31 20.76
N LYS A 169 -12.83 3.57 22.06
CA LYS A 169 -13.92 2.96 22.84
C LYS A 169 -15.30 3.37 22.30
N LYS A 170 -15.46 4.59 21.79
CA LYS A 170 -16.74 5.07 21.27
C LYS A 170 -17.12 4.47 19.91
N ASN A 171 -16.18 4.38 18.98
CA ASN A 171 -16.48 3.94 17.60
C ASN A 171 -16.32 2.43 17.37
N SER A 172 -15.64 1.71 18.27
CA SER A 172 -15.32 0.29 18.08
C SER A 172 -15.52 -0.57 19.34
N ASN A 173 -15.95 0.04 20.44
CA ASN A 173 -16.02 -0.58 21.77
C ASN A 173 -14.67 -1.12 22.31
N ALA A 174 -13.55 -0.77 21.67
CA ALA A 174 -12.21 -1.24 22.01
C ALA A 174 -11.26 -0.07 22.33
N GLU A 175 -10.44 -0.24 23.36
CA GLU A 175 -9.37 0.70 23.73
C GLU A 175 -8.10 0.42 22.89
N ASP A 176 -8.22 0.51 21.56
CA ASP A 176 -7.16 0.14 20.61
C ASP A 176 -6.16 1.28 20.40
N GLY A 177 -6.62 2.41 19.84
CA GLY A 177 -5.82 3.62 19.62
C GLY A 177 -4.79 3.56 18.50
N VAL A 178 -4.67 2.42 17.80
CA VAL A 178 -3.64 2.21 16.76
C VAL A 178 -4.24 1.91 15.40
N HIS A 179 -5.19 0.96 15.32
CA HIS A 179 -5.68 0.50 14.03
C HIS A 179 -6.80 1.41 13.52
N PRO A 180 -6.82 1.72 12.20
CA PRO A 180 -7.93 2.45 11.60
C PRO A 180 -9.27 1.71 11.68
N THR A 181 -10.36 2.47 11.70
CA THR A 181 -11.70 1.98 11.36
C THR A 181 -11.82 1.81 9.84
N SER A 182 -12.97 1.31 9.36
CA SER A 182 -13.25 1.29 7.92
C SER A 182 -13.10 2.68 7.27
N LEU A 183 -13.51 3.75 7.96
CA LEU A 183 -13.40 5.12 7.46
C LEU A 183 -11.94 5.58 7.40
N GLY A 184 -11.13 5.23 8.41
CA GLY A 184 -9.70 5.47 8.39
C GLY A 184 -8.99 4.72 7.26
N TYR A 185 -9.36 3.47 7.02
CA TYR A 185 -8.82 2.68 5.91
C TYR A 185 -9.22 3.23 4.54
N GLN A 186 -10.45 3.70 4.39
CA GLN A 186 -10.89 4.38 3.17
C GLN A 186 -10.06 5.64 2.91
N LEU A 187 -9.85 6.48 3.94
CA LEU A 187 -9.03 7.68 3.81
C LEU A 187 -7.59 7.37 3.37
N ILE A 188 -6.98 6.32 3.92
CA ILE A 188 -5.64 5.87 3.50
C ILE A 188 -5.66 5.43 2.03
N ALA A 189 -6.66 4.65 1.61
CA ALA A 189 -6.78 4.18 0.24
C ALA A 189 -6.96 5.32 -0.76
N GLU A 190 -7.79 6.31 -0.45
CA GLU A 190 -8.00 7.51 -1.28
C GLU A 190 -6.72 8.32 -1.42
N ALA A 191 -5.99 8.54 -0.31
CA ALA A 191 -4.71 9.25 -0.33
C ALA A 191 -3.68 8.53 -1.22
N ILE A 192 -3.58 7.21 -1.10
CA ILE A 192 -2.72 6.38 -1.95
C ILE A 192 -3.17 6.48 -3.40
N PHE A 193 -4.45 6.24 -3.69
CA PHE A 193 -4.99 6.25 -5.05
C PHE A 193 -4.72 7.57 -5.77
N ASN A 194 -4.89 8.70 -5.09
CA ASN A 194 -4.57 10.02 -5.66
C ASN A 194 -3.10 10.18 -6.04
N HIS A 195 -2.17 9.57 -5.28
CA HIS A 195 -0.74 9.56 -5.65
C HIS A 195 -0.43 8.60 -6.80
N LEU A 196 -1.22 7.54 -6.99
CA LEU A 196 -1.01 6.57 -8.08
C LEU A 196 -1.66 7.02 -9.39
N ASN A 197 -2.78 7.73 -9.28
CA ASN A 197 -3.57 8.17 -10.41
C ASN A 197 -3.06 9.46 -11.07
N SER A 198 -1.99 10.06 -10.54
CA SER A 198 -1.31 11.17 -11.21
C SER A 198 -0.33 10.63 -12.27
N ASP A 199 -0.46 11.14 -13.49
CA ASP A 199 0.57 11.08 -14.55
C ASP A 199 0.81 9.70 -15.19
N ASP A 200 -0.24 8.88 -15.36
CA ASP A 200 -0.19 7.55 -16.01
C ASP A 200 0.96 6.65 -15.53
N TRP A 201 1.33 6.79 -14.25
CA TRP A 201 2.49 6.13 -13.66
C TRP A 201 2.40 4.59 -13.68
N LEU A 202 1.18 4.06 -13.75
CA LEU A 202 0.87 2.65 -13.81
C LEU A 202 0.11 2.33 -15.09
N LEU A 203 0.51 1.24 -15.74
CA LEU A 203 -0.23 0.67 -16.86
C LEU A 203 -1.54 0.06 -16.35
N SER A 204 -2.55 0.02 -17.22
CA SER A 204 -3.91 -0.39 -16.87
C SER A 204 -4.06 -1.87 -16.48
N ASP A 205 -3.01 -2.68 -16.58
CA ASP A 205 -2.92 -4.08 -16.16
C ASP A 205 -1.93 -4.33 -14.99
N SER A 206 -1.48 -3.26 -14.30
CA SER A 206 -0.44 -3.35 -13.28
C SER A 206 -0.85 -4.18 -12.05
N LYS A 207 0.10 -4.97 -11.53
CA LYS A 207 0.04 -5.68 -10.24
C LYS A 207 0.61 -4.81 -9.13
N ILE A 208 -0.23 -4.48 -8.17
CA ILE A 208 0.05 -3.57 -7.06
C ILE A 208 0.06 -4.36 -5.75
N LEU A 209 1.23 -4.47 -5.12
CA LEU A 209 1.38 -5.21 -3.87
C LEU A 209 1.46 -4.27 -2.67
N CYS A 210 0.53 -4.43 -1.73
CA CYS A 210 0.50 -3.72 -0.46
C CYS A 210 1.29 -4.50 0.60
N LEU A 211 2.50 -4.05 0.91
CA LEU A 211 3.42 -4.66 1.88
C LEU A 211 3.39 -3.91 3.21
N GLY A 212 3.28 -4.61 4.34
CA GLY A 212 3.30 -3.94 5.63
C GLY A 212 2.93 -4.79 6.84
N ASP A 213 2.50 -4.12 7.90
CA ASP A 213 2.15 -4.72 9.18
C ASP A 213 0.64 -4.99 9.35
N SER A 214 0.12 -4.87 10.59
CA SER A 214 -1.30 -5.03 10.91
C SER A 214 -2.18 -3.97 10.28
N ILE A 215 -1.67 -2.77 10.00
CA ILE A 215 -2.43 -1.73 9.30
C ILE A 215 -2.68 -2.21 7.87
N THR A 216 -1.64 -2.64 7.14
CA THR A 216 -1.79 -3.22 5.80
C THR A 216 -2.60 -4.50 5.77
N TYR A 217 -2.43 -5.36 6.77
CA TYR A 217 -3.27 -6.55 6.92
C TYR A 217 -4.75 -6.19 7.07
N GLY A 218 -5.08 -5.01 7.59
CA GLY A 218 -6.46 -4.62 7.83
C GLY A 218 -7.01 -5.19 9.13
N LYS A 219 -6.17 -5.33 10.17
CA LYS A 219 -6.55 -6.00 11.43
C LYS A 219 -7.86 -5.44 11.99
N TYR A 220 -8.76 -6.33 12.38
CA TYR A 220 -10.12 -6.05 12.89
C TYR A 220 -11.15 -5.64 11.83
N MET A 221 -10.79 -5.57 10.56
CA MET A 221 -11.74 -5.29 9.49
C MET A 221 -12.25 -6.58 8.84
N ILE A 222 -13.47 -6.50 8.31
CA ILE A 222 -14.00 -7.51 7.40
C ILE A 222 -13.05 -7.59 6.19
N GLY A 223 -12.63 -8.82 5.85
CA GLY A 223 -11.72 -9.07 4.73
C GLY A 223 -10.24 -8.78 5.01
N GLN A 224 -9.83 -8.72 6.28
CA GLN A 224 -8.41 -8.65 6.68
C GLN A 224 -7.57 -9.72 5.95
N GLY A 225 -6.38 -9.33 5.49
CA GLY A 225 -5.48 -10.16 4.68
C GLY A 225 -5.93 -10.38 3.24
N THR A 226 -7.03 -9.76 2.82
CA THR A 226 -7.55 -9.87 1.44
C THR A 226 -7.68 -8.49 0.79
N THR A 227 -8.12 -8.48 -0.46
CA THR A 227 -8.52 -7.29 -1.22
C THR A 227 -10.04 -7.13 -1.34
N LYS A 228 -10.79 -7.83 -0.48
CA LYS A 228 -12.23 -7.66 -0.30
C LYS A 228 -12.50 -7.06 1.09
N GLY A 229 -13.66 -6.46 1.29
CA GLY A 229 -14.05 -5.87 2.58
C GLY A 229 -13.47 -4.47 2.82
N ASN A 230 -13.10 -4.17 4.06
CA ASN A 230 -12.99 -2.80 4.58
C ASN A 230 -11.56 -2.41 4.99
N THR A 231 -10.57 -2.92 4.28
CA THR A 231 -9.13 -2.63 4.44
C THR A 231 -8.68 -1.61 3.38
N TYR A 232 -7.56 -0.90 3.58
CA TYR A 232 -7.11 0.02 2.52
C TYR A 232 -6.77 -0.72 1.21
N PRO A 233 -6.17 -1.94 1.18
CA PRO A 233 -5.96 -2.64 -0.08
C PRO A 233 -7.27 -2.99 -0.79
N ALA A 234 -8.34 -3.30 -0.03
CA ALA A 234 -9.66 -3.57 -0.58
C ALA A 234 -10.36 -2.31 -1.12
N PHE A 235 -10.27 -1.18 -0.41
CA PHE A 235 -10.74 0.11 -0.93
C PHE A 235 -9.96 0.52 -2.18
N LEU A 236 -8.64 0.30 -2.18
CA LEU A 236 -7.78 0.62 -3.33
C LEU A 236 -8.16 -0.18 -4.58
N GLN A 237 -8.43 -1.49 -4.43
CA GLN A 237 -8.94 -2.32 -5.54
C GLN A 237 -10.23 -1.71 -6.11
N ARG A 238 -11.20 -1.36 -5.25
CA ARG A 238 -12.47 -0.76 -5.70
C ARG A 238 -12.28 0.57 -6.43
N LEU A 239 -11.34 1.41 -5.99
CA LEU A 239 -11.05 2.69 -6.65
C LEU A 239 -10.48 2.46 -8.06
N PHE A 240 -9.62 1.46 -8.24
CA PHE A 240 -9.13 1.09 -9.57
C PHE A 240 -10.21 0.45 -10.46
N ASP A 241 -11.08 -0.39 -9.90
CA ASP A 241 -12.20 -0.97 -10.64
C ASP A 241 -13.14 0.15 -11.14
N GLN A 242 -13.43 1.14 -10.30
CA GLN A 242 -14.22 2.32 -10.67
C GLN A 242 -13.54 3.18 -11.74
N LYS A 243 -12.21 3.36 -11.68
CA LYS A 243 -11.45 4.06 -12.72
C LYS A 243 -11.65 3.40 -14.09
N ILE A 244 -11.57 2.07 -14.15
CA ILE A 244 -11.74 1.32 -15.39
C ILE A 244 -13.16 1.52 -15.93
N ILE A 245 -14.18 1.38 -15.08
CA ILE A 245 -15.59 1.57 -15.47
C ILE A 245 -15.82 2.97 -16.05
N ASN A 246 -15.26 4.01 -15.42
CA ASN A 246 -15.42 5.40 -15.88
C ASN A 246 -14.62 5.74 -17.15
N SER A 247 -13.72 4.83 -17.59
CA SER A 247 -12.89 5.02 -18.79
C SER A 247 -13.41 4.29 -20.03
N GLN A 248 -14.50 3.52 -19.88
CA GLN A 248 -15.22 2.82 -20.96
C GLN A 248 -16.44 3.64 -21.41
#